data_AF-A0A8T5BX96-F1
#
_entry.id   AF-A0A8T5BX96-F1
#
_cell.length_a   1.000
_cell.length_b   1.000
_cell.length_c   1.000
_cell.angle_alpha   90.00
_cell.angle_beta   90.00
_cell.angle_gamma   90.00
#
_symmetry.space_group_name_H-M   'P 1'
#
loop_
_entity.id
_entity.type
_entity.pdbx_description
1 polymer ?
#
loop_
_entity_poly.entity_id
_entity_poly.type
_entity_poly.pdbx_seq_one_letter_code
_entity_poly.pdbx_strand_id
1 'polypeptide(L)'
;KSLSFLKNVYERITRSDEVGALINALEGNFIPPGPGGDFIRNPEIFPTGRNTYQLDPTGIPTETAMERGKVIAEECVRRFYESNGRYPRMLSLVLWGFETMKTGGETVAAIFHLLGVKPVWKGLYIRDLEVIPLSELKRPRIDVAVTICGIFRDTFYNIVELLDKAFRLVAELDEPEDLNYVKANVRRLSAKHGELAHYRIFGPPEGLYATSLTSLIESSTWKSEQELVNAYLESMKFAYGEKKRSIEAASLLETLLSNVDAVSQVRDTIEYEVTDLDHYYEFLGGLSKTVVEEKSGKKPLVLIADTTREVIKVEDVKESVKRGIVTRVANPKWLDSMINHGYTGVAKIADRIEYMIGLSATIGKIEDWMWKKVAENTVFDKQRSEKMKNLNIFAYRKAIERFLEAIKRGYWQADKETFQRLREEYLRIEELLESEVR
;
A
#
# COMPACT_ATOMS: atom_id res chain seq x y z
N LYS A 1 23.74 28.44 2.52
CA LYS A 1 23.44 27.36 1.55
C LYS A 1 21.96 26.98 1.57
N SER A 2 21.37 26.58 2.71
CA SER A 2 19.95 26.18 2.80
C SER A 2 18.95 27.25 2.35
N LEU A 3 19.11 28.51 2.78
CA LEU A 3 18.21 29.59 2.34
C LEU A 3 18.27 29.84 0.82
N SER A 4 19.46 29.72 0.23
CA SER A 4 19.64 29.85 -1.23
C SER A 4 18.96 28.72 -1.98
N PHE A 5 19.06 27.50 -1.45
CA PHE A 5 18.35 26.34 -1.99
C PHE A 5 16.83 26.52 -1.91
N LEU A 6 16.31 26.92 -0.75
CA LEU A 6 14.88 27.17 -0.57
C LEU A 6 14.36 28.29 -1.47
N LYS A 7 15.14 29.37 -1.65
CA LYS A 7 14.79 30.45 -2.57
C LYS A 7 14.72 29.94 -4.02
N ASN A 8 15.66 29.09 -4.44
CA ASN A 8 15.62 28.48 -5.77
C ASN A 8 14.40 27.56 -5.96
N VAL A 9 14.05 26.75 -4.95
CA VAL A 9 12.84 25.92 -4.99
C VAL A 9 11.58 26.80 -5.10
N TYR A 10 11.48 27.86 -4.29
CA TYR A 10 10.37 28.81 -4.37
C TYR A 10 10.25 29.48 -5.75
N GLU A 11 11.38 29.90 -6.33
CA GLU A 11 11.42 30.46 -7.70
C GLU A 11 10.94 29.45 -8.75
N ARG A 12 11.18 28.16 -8.56
CA ARG A 12 10.69 27.12 -9.48
C ARG A 12 9.20 26.85 -9.28
N ILE A 13 8.72 26.80 -8.05
CA ILE A 13 7.28 26.65 -7.74
C ILE A 13 6.49 27.80 -8.35
N THR A 14 6.97 29.03 -8.21
CA THR A 14 6.29 30.22 -8.75
C THR A 14 6.35 30.33 -10.28
N ARG A 15 7.22 29.56 -10.95
CA ARG A 15 7.32 29.44 -12.41
C ARG A 15 6.49 28.29 -12.99
N SER A 16 5.83 27.49 -12.16
CA SER A 16 4.93 26.44 -12.62
C SER A 16 3.81 27.01 -13.51
N ASP A 17 3.60 26.44 -14.69
CA ASP A 17 2.55 26.85 -15.62
C ASP A 17 1.95 25.64 -16.34
N GLU A 18 1.01 24.99 -15.66
CA GLU A 18 0.35 23.77 -16.17
C GLU A 18 -0.61 24.07 -17.34
N VAL A 19 -1.30 25.21 -17.31
CA VAL A 19 -2.25 25.60 -18.36
C VAL A 19 -1.49 26.01 -19.62
N GLY A 20 -0.43 26.82 -19.50
CA GLY A 20 0.42 27.16 -20.63
C GLY A 20 1.10 25.94 -21.24
N ALA A 21 1.57 24.99 -20.42
CA ALA A 21 2.11 23.72 -20.90
C ALA A 21 1.07 22.91 -21.70
N LEU A 22 -0.18 22.85 -21.24
CA LEU A 22 -1.27 22.19 -21.98
C LEU A 22 -1.55 22.88 -23.33
N ILE A 23 -1.61 24.21 -23.35
CA ILE A 23 -1.82 24.98 -24.60
C ILE A 23 -0.68 24.69 -25.59
N ASN A 24 0.57 24.75 -25.13
CA ASN A 24 1.74 24.43 -25.95
C ASN A 24 1.64 23.01 -26.55
N ALA A 25 1.18 22.03 -25.78
CA ALA A 25 1.04 20.66 -26.25
C ALA A 25 -0.04 20.54 -27.34
N LEU A 26 -1.16 21.24 -27.18
CA LEU A 26 -2.25 21.28 -28.16
C LEU A 26 -1.84 21.98 -29.47
N GLU A 27 -0.89 22.90 -29.40
CA GLU A 27 -0.28 23.53 -30.58
C GLU A 27 0.80 22.66 -31.26
N GLY A 28 1.08 21.48 -30.71
CA GLY A 28 2.12 20.58 -31.23
C GLY A 28 3.55 20.99 -30.86
N ASN A 29 3.72 21.89 -29.89
CA ASN A 29 5.03 22.32 -29.41
C ASN A 29 5.67 21.26 -28.49
N PHE A 30 6.99 21.31 -28.39
CA PHE A 30 7.75 20.44 -27.49
C PHE A 30 7.50 20.82 -26.02
N ILE A 31 7.09 19.84 -25.21
CA ILE A 31 6.95 20.00 -23.75
C ILE A 31 8.23 19.54 -23.06
N PRO A 32 8.94 20.42 -22.32
CA PRO A 32 10.17 20.06 -21.63
C PRO A 32 9.97 18.90 -20.65
N PRO A 33 10.85 17.88 -20.66
CA PRO A 33 10.77 16.78 -19.72
C PRO A 33 11.18 17.21 -18.30
N GLY A 34 10.66 16.51 -17.29
CA GLY A 34 11.00 16.74 -15.89
C GLY A 34 10.82 15.51 -15.01
N PRO A 35 11.55 15.38 -13.89
CA PRO A 35 11.38 14.24 -12.99
C PRO A 35 10.02 14.32 -12.29
N GLY A 36 9.36 13.19 -12.15
CA GLY A 36 8.20 12.99 -11.26
C GLY A 36 8.62 12.51 -9.87
N GLY A 37 7.64 12.35 -9.00
CA GLY A 37 7.84 11.76 -7.67
C GLY A 37 7.28 12.62 -6.54
N ASP A 38 7.88 12.49 -5.36
CA ASP A 38 7.49 13.23 -4.16
C ASP A 38 8.27 14.55 -4.07
N PHE A 39 7.55 15.67 -3.95
CA PHE A 39 8.15 17.01 -3.98
C PHE A 39 8.99 17.35 -2.75
N ILE A 40 8.82 16.63 -1.64
CA ILE A 40 9.64 16.81 -0.43
C ILE A 40 10.97 16.10 -0.60
N ARG A 41 10.94 14.87 -1.15
CA ARG A 41 12.15 14.09 -1.43
C ARG A 41 12.95 14.66 -2.59
N ASN A 42 12.27 15.08 -3.66
CA ASN A 42 12.89 15.61 -4.86
C ASN A 42 12.24 16.94 -5.31
N PRO A 43 12.70 18.09 -4.79
CA PRO A 43 12.22 19.40 -5.22
C PRO A 43 12.51 19.75 -6.68
N GLU A 44 13.31 18.95 -7.39
CA GLU A 44 13.54 19.08 -8.83
C GLU A 44 12.29 18.80 -9.68
N ILE A 45 11.19 18.34 -9.07
CA ILE A 45 9.87 18.21 -9.70
C ILE A 45 9.28 19.57 -10.13
N PHE A 46 9.70 20.67 -9.52
CA PHE A 46 9.30 22.02 -9.93
C PHE A 46 10.24 22.60 -11.01
N PRO A 47 9.74 23.43 -11.94
CA PRO A 47 8.33 23.81 -12.12
C PRO A 47 7.45 22.64 -12.61
N THR A 48 6.16 22.68 -12.29
CA THR A 48 5.13 21.80 -12.89
C THR A 48 4.75 22.31 -14.29
N GLY A 49 3.96 21.54 -15.04
CA GLY A 49 3.73 21.77 -16.48
C GLY A 49 4.83 21.19 -17.37
N ARG A 50 5.42 20.05 -16.96
CA ARG A 50 6.47 19.34 -17.72
C ARG A 50 6.01 17.96 -18.14
N ASN A 51 6.67 17.40 -19.15
CA ASN A 51 6.48 16.02 -19.57
C ASN A 51 7.20 15.09 -18.59
N THR A 52 6.46 14.60 -17.59
CA THR A 52 7.04 13.89 -16.45
C THR A 52 7.66 12.55 -16.86
N TYR A 53 8.92 12.32 -16.48
CA TYR A 53 9.58 11.02 -16.51
C TYR A 53 9.85 10.53 -15.09
N GLN A 54 10.02 9.23 -14.92
CA GLN A 54 10.32 8.60 -13.63
C GLN A 54 11.84 8.57 -13.42
N LEU A 55 12.44 7.39 -13.54
CA LEU A 55 13.87 7.15 -13.35
C LEU A 55 14.32 5.98 -14.21
N ASP A 56 15.64 5.80 -14.29
CA ASP A 56 16.24 4.60 -14.87
C ASP A 56 16.10 3.42 -13.88
N PRO A 57 15.34 2.35 -14.22
CA PRO A 57 15.11 1.23 -13.31
C PRO A 57 16.37 0.42 -12.99
N THR A 58 17.45 0.57 -13.75
CA THR A 58 18.74 -0.06 -13.45
C THR A 58 19.46 0.62 -12.27
N GLY A 59 19.07 1.87 -11.99
CA GLY A 59 19.45 2.69 -10.85
C GLY A 59 19.00 2.16 -9.48
N ILE A 60 18.08 1.19 -9.47
CA ILE A 60 17.43 0.71 -8.25
C ILE A 60 18.04 -0.61 -7.74
N PRO A 61 18.20 -0.79 -6.41
CA PRO A 61 18.05 0.24 -5.38
C PRO A 61 19.21 1.25 -5.39
N THR A 62 18.93 2.48 -4.97
CA THR A 62 19.94 3.52 -4.73
C THR A 62 20.71 3.25 -3.43
N GLU A 63 21.88 3.86 -3.24
CA GLU A 63 22.65 3.71 -1.98
C GLU A 63 21.85 4.20 -0.76
N THR A 64 21.15 5.33 -0.89
CA THR A 64 20.27 5.83 0.17
C THR A 64 19.12 4.88 0.46
N ALA A 65 18.51 4.28 -0.57
CA ALA A 65 17.49 3.25 -0.40
C ALA A 65 18.05 2.00 0.29
N MET A 66 19.31 1.60 0.01
CA MET A 66 19.97 0.49 0.69
C MET A 66 20.12 0.74 2.20
N GLU A 67 20.56 1.93 2.59
CA GLU A 67 20.70 2.28 4.01
C GLU A 67 19.33 2.33 4.72
N ARG A 68 18.33 2.95 4.09
CA ARG A 68 16.98 3.05 4.63
C ARG A 68 16.27 1.70 4.69
N GLY A 69 16.40 0.89 3.65
CA GLY A 69 15.85 -0.47 3.57
C GLY A 69 16.41 -1.40 4.65
N LYS A 70 17.70 -1.26 5.00
CA LYS A 70 18.28 -1.96 6.15
C LYS A 70 17.57 -1.61 7.46
N VAL A 71 17.30 -0.33 7.70
CA VAL A 71 16.56 0.12 8.91
C VAL A 71 15.14 -0.46 8.92
N ILE A 72 14.43 -0.40 7.80
CA ILE A 72 13.08 -0.97 7.66
C ILE A 72 13.09 -2.48 7.99
N ALA A 73 14.01 -3.23 7.40
CA ALA A 73 14.14 -4.67 7.58
C ALA A 73 14.44 -5.05 9.04
N GLU A 74 15.44 -4.41 9.67
CA GLU A 74 15.79 -4.68 11.06
C GLU A 74 14.66 -4.31 12.02
N GLU A 75 13.97 -3.21 11.77
CA GLU A 75 12.87 -2.77 12.61
C GLU A 75 11.66 -3.71 12.50
N CYS A 76 11.30 -4.16 11.29
CA CYS A 76 10.27 -5.20 11.10
C CYS A 76 10.59 -6.49 11.88
N VAL A 77 11.85 -6.94 11.81
CA VAL A 77 12.32 -8.12 12.54
C VAL A 77 12.28 -7.88 14.05
N ARG A 78 12.75 -6.72 14.52
CA ARG A 78 12.77 -6.33 15.94
C ARG A 78 11.36 -6.32 16.53
N ARG A 79 10.40 -5.66 15.86
CA ARG A 79 9.00 -5.56 16.31
C ARG A 79 8.35 -6.93 16.46
N PHE A 80 8.62 -7.84 15.53
CA PHE A 80 8.17 -9.22 15.65
C PHE A 80 8.84 -9.95 16.82
N TYR A 81 10.17 -9.82 16.95
CA TYR A 81 10.96 -10.47 17.98
C TYR A 81 10.52 -10.06 19.39
N GLU A 82 10.30 -8.77 19.64
CA GLU A 82 9.87 -8.24 20.95
C GLU A 82 8.57 -8.87 21.44
N SER A 83 7.63 -9.12 20.53
CA SER A 83 6.33 -9.70 20.87
C SER A 83 6.35 -11.22 20.99
N ASN A 84 7.34 -11.91 20.41
CA ASN A 84 7.32 -13.37 20.23
C ASN A 84 8.54 -14.12 20.79
N GLY A 85 9.62 -13.42 21.16
CA GLY A 85 10.87 -14.02 21.64
C GLY A 85 11.64 -14.86 20.61
N ARG A 86 11.29 -14.76 19.32
CA ARG A 86 11.94 -15.48 18.21
C ARG A 86 11.97 -14.63 16.94
N TYR A 87 12.87 -14.94 16.03
CA TYR A 87 12.88 -14.35 14.69
C TYR A 87 11.66 -14.82 13.87
N PRO A 88 11.12 -13.96 12.97
CA PRO A 88 10.10 -14.37 12.03
C PRO A 88 10.70 -15.38 11.04
N ARG A 89 10.01 -16.48 10.76
CA ARG A 89 10.47 -17.44 9.75
C ARG A 89 10.25 -16.92 8.33
N MET A 90 9.19 -16.13 8.15
CA MET A 90 8.85 -15.50 6.90
C MET A 90 8.15 -14.16 7.13
N LEU A 91 8.57 -13.14 6.38
CA LEU A 91 7.85 -11.88 6.24
C LEU A 91 7.11 -11.86 4.91
N SER A 92 6.05 -11.06 4.80
CA SER A 92 5.51 -10.71 3.49
C SER A 92 5.54 -9.21 3.27
N LEU A 93 6.07 -8.78 2.12
CA LEU A 93 6.28 -7.38 1.79
C LEU A 93 5.51 -7.02 0.51
N VAL A 94 4.74 -5.93 0.59
CA VAL A 94 4.06 -5.34 -0.57
C VAL A 94 5.02 -4.40 -1.28
N LEU A 95 5.31 -4.70 -2.55
CA LEU A 95 6.10 -3.87 -3.47
C LEU A 95 5.18 -3.07 -4.38
N TRP A 96 5.21 -1.75 -4.22
CA TRP A 96 4.41 -0.82 -5.00
C TRP A 96 5.28 -0.03 -5.98
N GLY A 97 4.85 0.05 -7.25
CA GLY A 97 5.63 0.72 -8.31
C GLY A 97 5.95 2.17 -7.99
N PHE A 98 4.95 2.96 -7.58
CA PHE A 98 5.16 4.38 -7.26
C PHE A 98 6.02 4.60 -6.01
N GLU A 99 5.93 3.70 -5.01
CA GLU A 99 6.82 3.75 -3.84
C GLU A 99 8.27 3.55 -4.30
N THR A 100 8.53 2.49 -5.05
CA THR A 100 9.87 2.16 -5.56
C THR A 100 10.45 3.31 -6.39
N MET A 101 9.63 3.97 -7.20
CA MET A 101 10.03 5.16 -7.96
C MET A 101 10.43 6.34 -7.07
N LYS A 102 9.63 6.64 -6.02
CA LYS A 102 9.84 7.81 -5.17
C LYS A 102 10.95 7.62 -4.13
N THR A 103 11.16 6.39 -3.69
CA THR A 103 12.14 6.06 -2.65
C THR A 103 13.49 5.60 -3.23
N GLY A 104 13.52 5.29 -4.53
CA GLY A 104 14.68 4.65 -5.15
C GLY A 104 14.84 3.18 -4.73
N GLY A 105 13.75 2.54 -4.26
CA GLY A 105 13.68 1.11 -3.94
C GLY A 105 13.93 0.76 -2.48
N GLU A 106 13.39 1.51 -1.53
CA GLU A 106 13.52 1.21 -0.09
C GLU A 106 12.99 -0.19 0.28
N THR A 107 11.81 -0.57 -0.24
CA THR A 107 11.25 -1.91 0.00
C THR A 107 12.11 -3.02 -0.64
N VAL A 108 12.65 -2.78 -1.84
CA VAL A 108 13.55 -3.72 -2.53
C VAL A 108 14.83 -3.93 -1.71
N ALA A 109 15.42 -2.85 -1.22
CA ALA A 109 16.56 -2.89 -0.31
C ALA A 109 16.25 -3.62 1.00
N ALA A 110 15.06 -3.42 1.57
CA ALA A 110 14.63 -4.16 2.76
C ALA A 110 14.57 -5.67 2.50
N ILE A 111 14.06 -6.10 1.34
CA ILE A 111 14.04 -7.53 0.94
C ILE A 111 15.47 -8.08 0.87
N PHE A 112 16.39 -7.39 0.19
CA PHE A 112 17.80 -7.83 0.12
C PHE A 112 18.43 -7.96 1.52
N HIS A 113 18.20 -6.98 2.40
CA HIS A 113 18.74 -7.02 3.75
C HIS A 113 18.14 -8.15 4.60
N LEU A 114 16.84 -8.45 4.46
CA LEU A 114 16.18 -9.58 5.13
C LEU A 114 16.81 -10.92 4.72
N LEU A 115 17.06 -11.09 3.43
CA LEU A 115 17.76 -12.25 2.85
C LEU A 115 19.26 -12.29 3.22
N GLY A 116 19.83 -11.17 3.64
CA GLY A 116 21.25 -11.02 3.93
C GLY A 116 22.11 -11.01 2.67
N VAL A 117 21.64 -10.33 1.62
CA VAL A 117 22.41 -10.06 0.40
C VAL A 117 22.44 -8.57 0.14
N LYS A 118 23.37 -8.12 -0.70
CA LYS A 118 23.41 -6.75 -1.19
C LYS A 118 23.68 -6.76 -2.71
N PRO A 119 22.97 -5.92 -3.49
CA PRO A 119 23.30 -5.74 -4.89
C PRO A 119 24.60 -4.95 -5.01
N VAL A 120 25.49 -5.41 -5.88
CA VAL A 120 26.75 -4.73 -6.21
C VAL A 120 26.80 -4.37 -7.69
N TRP A 121 27.37 -3.20 -7.96
CA TRP A 121 27.49 -2.67 -9.31
C TRP A 121 28.69 -3.30 -10.01
N LYS A 122 28.43 -4.09 -11.06
CA LYS A 122 29.47 -4.55 -12.00
C LYS A 122 29.61 -3.66 -13.25
N GLY A 123 28.77 -2.62 -13.34
CA GLY A 123 28.75 -1.62 -14.40
C GLY A 123 27.54 -0.70 -14.25
N LEU A 124 27.28 0.16 -15.24
CA LEU A 124 26.16 1.12 -15.23
C LEU A 124 24.78 0.44 -15.10
N TYR A 125 24.64 -0.79 -15.62
CA TYR A 125 23.34 -1.49 -15.73
C TYR A 125 23.32 -2.88 -15.10
N ILE A 126 24.47 -3.38 -14.65
CA ILE A 126 24.61 -4.78 -14.20
C ILE A 126 24.71 -4.79 -12.68
N ARG A 127 23.68 -5.37 -12.07
CA ARG A 127 23.67 -5.72 -10.66
C ARG A 127 24.04 -7.19 -10.51
N ASP A 128 25.11 -7.46 -9.77
CA ASP A 128 25.36 -8.78 -9.20
C ASP A 128 24.95 -8.77 -7.72
N LEU A 129 24.99 -9.93 -7.07
CA LEU A 129 24.62 -10.10 -5.67
C LEU A 129 25.81 -10.59 -4.86
N GLU A 130 26.10 -9.89 -3.77
CA GLU A 130 27.03 -10.35 -2.74
C GLU A 130 26.26 -10.84 -1.53
N VAL A 131 26.69 -11.98 -1.00
CA VAL A 131 26.13 -12.56 0.23
C VAL A 131 26.78 -11.88 1.43
N ILE A 132 25.94 -11.34 2.33
CA ILE A 132 26.38 -10.85 3.63
C ILE A 132 26.61 -12.08 4.54
N PRO A 133 27.80 -12.29 5.10
CA PRO A 133 28.06 -13.41 6.00
C PRO A 133 27.18 -13.37 7.24
N LEU A 134 26.77 -14.54 7.77
CA LEU A 134 25.94 -14.62 8.98
C LEU A 134 26.59 -13.94 10.21
N SER A 135 27.92 -13.92 10.28
CA SER A 135 28.68 -13.22 11.33
C SER A 135 28.48 -11.70 11.31
N GLU A 136 28.26 -11.12 10.14
CA GLU A 136 27.92 -9.70 9.96
C GLU A 136 26.41 -9.47 10.13
N LEU A 137 25.59 -10.37 9.60
CA LEU A 137 24.13 -10.28 9.67
C LEU A 137 23.60 -10.41 11.11
N LYS A 138 24.27 -11.19 11.96
CA LYS A 138 23.96 -11.40 13.40
C LYS A 138 22.55 -11.94 13.71
N ARG A 139 21.85 -12.43 12.69
CA ARG A 139 20.55 -13.10 12.78
C ARG A 139 20.41 -14.11 11.64
N PRO A 140 19.42 -15.01 11.69
CA PRO A 140 19.06 -15.84 10.55
C PRO A 140 18.67 -15.01 9.32
N ARG A 141 18.85 -15.60 8.14
CA ARG A 141 18.25 -15.10 6.89
C ARG A 141 16.76 -15.34 6.94
N ILE A 142 15.98 -14.29 6.73
CA ILE A 142 14.52 -14.33 6.84
C ILE A 142 13.96 -14.55 5.44
N ASP A 143 13.07 -15.54 5.29
CA ASP A 143 12.37 -15.75 4.01
C ASP A 143 11.33 -14.65 3.79
N VAL A 144 11.05 -14.33 2.53
CA VAL A 144 10.15 -13.25 2.17
C VAL A 144 9.22 -13.66 1.05
N ALA A 145 7.91 -13.56 1.28
CA ALA A 145 6.90 -13.62 0.23
C ALA A 145 6.58 -12.20 -0.24
N VAL A 146 6.77 -11.91 -1.53
CA VAL A 146 6.68 -10.58 -2.11
C VAL A 146 5.41 -10.48 -2.95
N THR A 147 4.59 -9.48 -2.69
CA THR A 147 3.44 -9.17 -3.55
C THR A 147 3.70 -7.89 -4.33
N ILE A 148 3.55 -7.93 -5.66
CA ILE A 148 3.79 -6.80 -6.56
C ILE A 148 2.47 -6.34 -7.17
N CYS A 149 2.36 -5.04 -7.46
CA CYS A 149 1.30 -4.53 -8.33
C CYS A 149 1.67 -4.64 -9.81
N GLY A 150 0.68 -4.51 -10.70
CA GLY A 150 0.91 -4.58 -12.15
C GLY A 150 1.89 -3.52 -12.65
N ILE A 151 1.85 -2.31 -12.09
CA ILE A 151 2.80 -1.23 -12.46
C ILE A 151 4.24 -1.62 -12.12
N PHE A 152 4.46 -2.30 -10.99
CA PHE A 152 5.79 -2.76 -10.61
C PHE A 152 6.29 -3.84 -11.58
N ARG A 153 5.44 -4.83 -11.91
CA ARG A 153 5.73 -5.87 -12.91
C ARG A 153 6.17 -5.27 -14.25
N ASP A 154 5.48 -4.24 -14.70
CA ASP A 154 5.70 -3.65 -16.04
C ASP A 154 6.92 -2.73 -16.06
N THR A 155 7.18 -1.99 -14.98
CA THR A 155 8.27 -1.01 -14.94
C THR A 155 9.60 -1.61 -14.47
N PHE A 156 9.57 -2.56 -13.53
CA PHE A 156 10.75 -3.03 -12.80
C PHE A 156 11.03 -4.53 -13.03
N TYR A 157 10.89 -4.99 -14.28
CA TYR A 157 11.16 -6.38 -14.63
C TYR A 157 12.59 -6.82 -14.25
N ASN A 158 13.57 -5.94 -14.42
CA ASN A 158 14.97 -6.16 -14.03
C ASN A 158 15.13 -6.39 -12.52
N ILE A 159 14.29 -5.74 -11.71
CA ILE A 159 14.29 -5.91 -10.25
C ILE A 159 13.60 -7.22 -9.86
N VAL A 160 12.53 -7.62 -10.56
CA VAL A 160 11.90 -8.94 -10.39
C VAL A 160 12.92 -10.04 -10.65
N GLU A 161 13.68 -9.95 -11.75
CA GLU A 161 14.76 -10.90 -12.08
C GLU A 161 15.85 -10.92 -11.00
N LEU A 162 16.27 -9.75 -10.52
CA LEU A 162 17.30 -9.64 -9.48
C LEU A 162 16.85 -10.21 -8.13
N LEU A 163 15.58 -10.00 -7.76
CA LEU A 163 14.99 -10.58 -6.55
C LEU A 163 14.91 -12.11 -6.67
N ASP A 164 14.44 -12.67 -7.80
CA ASP A 164 14.40 -14.12 -8.01
C ASP A 164 15.81 -14.74 -7.92
N LYS A 165 16.82 -14.08 -8.50
CA LYS A 165 18.23 -14.47 -8.35
C LYS A 165 18.66 -14.49 -6.89
N ALA A 166 18.30 -13.47 -6.11
CA ALA A 166 18.63 -13.40 -4.69
C ALA A 166 18.00 -14.54 -3.89
N PHE A 167 16.72 -14.84 -4.12
CA PHE A 167 16.06 -15.97 -3.45
C PHE A 167 16.71 -17.31 -3.78
N ARG A 168 17.04 -17.54 -5.07
CA ARG A 168 17.72 -18.77 -5.51
C ARG A 168 19.12 -18.89 -4.92
N LEU A 169 19.92 -17.82 -5.02
CA LEU A 169 21.27 -17.76 -4.44
C LEU A 169 21.25 -18.11 -2.94
N VAL A 170 20.35 -17.49 -2.17
CA VAL A 170 20.27 -17.69 -0.73
C VAL A 170 19.76 -19.08 -0.36
N ALA A 171 18.84 -19.65 -1.14
CA ALA A 171 18.33 -21.00 -0.91
C ALA A 171 19.42 -22.08 -1.10
N GLU A 172 20.43 -21.82 -1.94
CA GLU A 172 21.50 -22.76 -2.28
C GLU A 172 22.75 -22.64 -1.39
N LEU A 173 22.81 -21.65 -0.48
CA LEU A 173 23.95 -21.47 0.42
C LEU A 173 24.18 -22.69 1.31
N ASP A 174 25.45 -23.01 1.55
CA ASP A 174 25.87 -24.05 2.50
C ASP A 174 25.78 -23.53 3.95
N GLU A 175 24.55 -23.29 4.40
CA GLU A 175 24.23 -22.84 5.75
C GLU A 175 23.21 -23.80 6.41
N PRO A 176 23.21 -23.89 7.76
CA PRO A 176 22.18 -24.59 8.52
C PRO A 176 20.77 -24.00 8.31
N GLU A 177 19.76 -24.86 8.24
CA GLU A 177 18.35 -24.47 8.01
C GLU A 177 17.72 -23.64 9.15
N ASP A 178 18.26 -23.73 10.36
CA ASP A 178 17.87 -22.92 11.51
C ASP A 178 18.43 -21.49 11.47
N LEU A 179 19.42 -21.24 10.60
CA LEU A 179 20.01 -19.92 10.32
C LEU A 179 19.65 -19.39 8.92
N ASN A 180 19.09 -20.22 8.05
CA ASN A 180 18.65 -19.84 6.71
C ASN A 180 17.22 -20.33 6.45
N TYR A 181 16.24 -19.47 6.73
CA TYR A 181 14.83 -19.82 6.61
C TYR A 181 14.37 -19.92 5.15
N VAL A 182 15.05 -19.26 4.21
CA VAL A 182 14.79 -19.40 2.77
C VAL A 182 15.05 -20.84 2.34
N LYS A 183 16.24 -21.37 2.66
CA LYS A 183 16.64 -22.75 2.38
C LYS A 183 15.68 -23.76 3.02
N ALA A 184 15.39 -23.59 4.30
CA ALA A 184 14.47 -24.47 5.04
C ALA A 184 13.08 -24.52 4.38
N ASN A 185 12.54 -23.36 3.98
CA ASN A 185 11.24 -23.29 3.33
C ASN A 185 11.26 -23.85 1.91
N VAL A 186 12.26 -23.52 1.09
CA VAL A 186 12.39 -24.09 -0.28
C VAL A 186 12.47 -25.61 -0.21
N ARG A 187 13.27 -26.18 0.69
CA ARG A 187 13.38 -27.64 0.86
C ARG A 187 12.04 -28.27 1.22
N ARG A 188 11.32 -27.68 2.18
CA ARG A 188 9.99 -28.16 2.59
C ARG A 188 8.95 -28.06 1.47
N LEU A 189 8.95 -26.96 0.72
CA LEU A 189 7.98 -26.70 -0.35
C LEU A 189 8.26 -27.54 -1.60
N SER A 190 9.52 -27.86 -1.88
CA SER A 190 9.93 -28.63 -3.06
C SER A 190 9.30 -30.02 -3.10
N ALA A 191 9.03 -30.62 -1.93
CA ALA A 191 8.36 -31.92 -1.84
C ALA A 191 6.93 -31.91 -2.41
N LYS A 192 6.23 -30.77 -2.35
CA LYS A 192 4.85 -30.60 -2.84
C LYS A 192 4.79 -29.91 -4.21
N HIS A 193 5.67 -28.93 -4.44
CA HIS A 193 5.57 -27.98 -5.55
C HIS A 193 6.70 -28.09 -6.58
N GLY A 194 7.72 -28.94 -6.34
CA GLY A 194 8.87 -29.08 -7.23
C GLY A 194 9.58 -27.74 -7.47
N GLU A 195 9.94 -27.46 -8.72
CA GLU A 195 10.60 -26.21 -9.14
C GLU A 195 9.82 -24.93 -8.80
N LEU A 196 8.49 -25.01 -8.65
CA LEU A 196 7.70 -23.86 -8.25
C LEU A 196 8.07 -23.38 -6.83
N ALA A 197 8.62 -24.26 -5.98
CA ALA A 197 9.00 -23.94 -4.60
C ALA A 197 10.03 -22.80 -4.46
N HIS A 198 10.73 -22.41 -5.53
CA HIS A 198 11.68 -21.30 -5.54
C HIS A 198 11.02 -19.92 -5.71
N TYR A 199 9.78 -19.85 -6.22
CA TYR A 199 9.14 -18.57 -6.46
C TYR A 199 8.71 -17.92 -5.15
N ARG A 200 8.94 -16.60 -5.08
CA ARG A 200 8.56 -15.76 -3.94
C ARG A 200 7.84 -14.49 -4.34
N ILE A 201 7.75 -14.17 -5.63
CA ILE A 201 7.18 -12.91 -6.13
C ILE A 201 5.86 -13.21 -6.82
N PHE A 202 4.79 -12.58 -6.36
CA PHE A 202 3.42 -12.82 -6.81
C PHE A 202 2.70 -11.53 -7.15
N GLY A 203 1.84 -11.53 -8.15
CA GLY A 203 1.13 -10.33 -8.60
C GLY A 203 -0.02 -10.63 -9.55
N PRO A 204 -0.69 -9.57 -10.06
CA PRO A 204 -1.72 -9.72 -11.08
C PRO A 204 -1.15 -10.30 -12.38
N PRO A 205 -1.94 -11.04 -13.19
CA PRO A 205 -1.47 -11.57 -14.47
C PRO A 205 -1.21 -10.43 -15.45
N GLU A 206 -0.44 -10.70 -16.49
CA GLU A 206 -0.12 -9.72 -17.53
C GLU A 206 -1.38 -9.08 -18.13
N GLY A 207 -1.37 -7.74 -18.27
CA GLY A 207 -2.51 -6.96 -18.72
C GLY A 207 -3.52 -6.54 -17.64
N LEU A 208 -3.46 -7.13 -16.43
CA LEU A 208 -4.25 -6.71 -15.27
C LEU A 208 -3.36 -6.03 -14.21
N TYR A 209 -3.97 -5.16 -13.38
CA TYR A 209 -3.25 -4.24 -12.47
C TYR A 209 -3.78 -4.24 -11.04
N ALA A 210 -5.10 -4.09 -10.88
CA ALA A 210 -5.78 -4.17 -9.60
C ALA A 210 -6.37 -5.57 -9.38
N THR A 211 -6.70 -5.86 -8.14
CA THR A 211 -7.47 -7.02 -7.71
C THR A 211 -8.96 -6.69 -7.79
N SER A 212 -9.79 -7.72 -7.94
CA SER A 212 -11.25 -7.57 -7.89
C SER A 212 -11.80 -7.24 -6.49
N LEU A 213 -10.94 -7.25 -5.45
CA LEU A 213 -11.33 -6.93 -4.08
C LEU A 213 -11.87 -5.50 -3.95
N THR A 214 -11.24 -4.53 -4.62
CA THR A 214 -11.67 -3.12 -4.55
C THR A 214 -13.07 -2.93 -5.10
N SER A 215 -13.36 -3.57 -6.25
CA SER A 215 -14.69 -3.53 -6.86
C SER A 215 -15.77 -4.13 -5.96
N LEU A 216 -15.46 -5.21 -5.21
CA LEU A 216 -16.40 -5.78 -4.24
C LEU A 216 -16.71 -4.79 -3.10
N ILE A 217 -15.70 -4.10 -2.57
CA ILE A 217 -15.90 -3.09 -1.52
C ILE A 217 -16.73 -1.91 -2.06
N GLU A 218 -16.39 -1.38 -3.23
CA GLU A 218 -17.06 -0.24 -3.85
C GLU A 218 -18.54 -0.55 -4.13
N SER A 219 -18.84 -1.72 -4.68
CA SER A 219 -20.20 -2.12 -5.03
C SER A 219 -21.04 -2.66 -3.85
N SER A 220 -20.41 -2.90 -2.70
CA SER A 220 -20.98 -3.66 -1.57
C SER A 220 -21.45 -5.08 -1.93
N THR A 221 -21.09 -5.63 -3.09
CA THR A 221 -21.61 -6.93 -3.57
C THR A 221 -20.82 -8.11 -3.03
N TRP A 222 -20.67 -8.18 -1.71
CA TRP A 222 -20.01 -9.28 -1.02
C TRP A 222 -20.73 -9.64 0.28
N LYS A 223 -20.82 -10.94 0.57
CA LYS A 223 -21.58 -11.48 1.71
C LYS A 223 -20.70 -11.83 2.90
N SER A 224 -19.43 -12.12 2.67
CA SER A 224 -18.47 -12.52 3.71
C SER A 224 -17.07 -12.05 3.37
N GLU A 225 -16.24 -11.85 4.39
CA GLU A 225 -14.83 -11.47 4.20
C GLU A 225 -14.04 -12.53 3.41
N GLN A 226 -14.50 -13.79 3.39
CA GLN A 226 -13.92 -14.85 2.58
C GLN A 226 -14.03 -14.57 1.08
N GLU A 227 -15.10 -13.91 0.61
CA GLU A 227 -15.23 -13.53 -0.79
C GLU A 227 -14.16 -12.50 -1.19
N LEU A 228 -13.77 -11.61 -0.27
CA LEU A 228 -12.68 -10.66 -0.48
C LEU A 228 -11.33 -11.38 -0.57
N VAL A 229 -11.09 -12.37 0.31
CA VAL A 229 -9.89 -13.21 0.27
C VAL A 229 -9.77 -13.97 -1.04
N ASN A 230 -10.87 -14.57 -1.50
CA ASN A 230 -10.90 -15.30 -2.76
C ASN A 230 -10.63 -14.37 -3.95
N ALA A 231 -11.23 -13.17 -3.96
CA ALA A 231 -10.98 -12.15 -4.98
C ALA A 231 -9.51 -11.71 -5.03
N TYR A 232 -8.90 -11.51 -3.86
CA TYR A 232 -7.48 -11.21 -3.75
C TYR A 232 -6.60 -12.34 -4.27
N LEU A 233 -6.81 -13.59 -3.79
CA LEU A 233 -6.03 -14.75 -4.21
C LEU A 233 -6.14 -15.02 -5.71
N GLU A 234 -7.34 -14.96 -6.28
CA GLU A 234 -7.56 -15.17 -7.71
C GLU A 234 -6.80 -14.14 -8.55
N SER A 235 -6.73 -12.90 -8.07
CA SER A 235 -5.97 -11.84 -8.73
C SER A 235 -4.46 -12.03 -8.56
N MET A 236 -3.99 -12.52 -7.40
CA MET A 236 -2.58 -12.49 -7.01
C MET A 236 -1.85 -13.82 -7.18
N LYS A 237 -2.51 -14.89 -7.62
CA LYS A 237 -1.95 -16.25 -7.74
C LYS A 237 -0.84 -16.43 -8.77
N PHE A 238 -0.43 -15.38 -9.49
CA PHE A 238 0.54 -15.49 -10.58
C PHE A 238 1.96 -15.18 -10.08
N ALA A 239 2.85 -16.17 -10.21
CA ALA A 239 4.25 -16.08 -9.83
C ALA A 239 5.11 -15.45 -10.94
N TYR A 240 6.13 -14.71 -10.51
CA TYR A 240 7.09 -14.03 -11.36
C TYR A 240 8.53 -14.37 -10.93
N GLY A 241 9.41 -14.57 -11.91
CA GLY A 241 10.83 -14.81 -11.69
C GLY A 241 11.64 -14.55 -12.96
N GLU A 242 12.92 -14.94 -12.96
CA GLU A 242 13.82 -14.59 -14.07
C GLU A 242 13.44 -15.28 -15.38
N LYS A 243 13.19 -16.60 -15.31
CA LYS A 243 13.00 -17.43 -16.52
C LYS A 243 11.56 -17.51 -16.98
N LYS A 244 10.60 -17.30 -16.09
CA LYS A 244 9.17 -17.45 -16.34
C LYS A 244 8.39 -16.40 -15.58
N ARG A 245 7.32 -15.91 -16.21
CA ARG A 245 6.47 -14.83 -15.73
C ARG A 245 5.02 -15.25 -15.82
N SER A 246 4.19 -14.65 -14.96
CA SER A 246 2.75 -14.88 -14.92
C SER A 246 2.34 -16.36 -14.85
N ILE A 247 3.08 -17.17 -14.07
CA ILE A 247 2.76 -18.59 -13.88
C ILE A 247 1.67 -18.72 -12.81
N GLU A 248 0.57 -19.37 -13.13
CA GLU A 248 -0.45 -19.68 -12.11
C GLU A 248 0.12 -20.63 -11.05
N ALA A 249 0.14 -20.17 -9.79
CA ALA A 249 0.77 -20.84 -8.66
C ALA A 249 -0.03 -20.64 -7.36
N ALA A 250 -1.36 -20.73 -7.43
CA ALA A 250 -2.28 -20.52 -6.31
C ALA A 250 -1.91 -21.35 -5.07
N SER A 251 -1.75 -22.67 -5.25
CA SER A 251 -1.43 -23.55 -4.11
C SER A 251 -0.08 -23.24 -3.46
N LEU A 252 0.89 -22.73 -4.23
CA LEU A 252 2.16 -22.28 -3.67
C LEU A 252 1.97 -21.00 -2.86
N LEU A 253 1.24 -20.01 -3.41
CA LEU A 253 0.94 -18.76 -2.72
C LEU A 253 0.27 -19.03 -1.37
N GLU A 254 -0.81 -19.81 -1.35
CA GLU A 254 -1.50 -20.23 -0.12
C GLU A 254 -0.53 -20.90 0.87
N THR A 255 0.29 -21.83 0.40
CA THR A 255 1.27 -22.51 1.25
C THR A 255 2.33 -21.53 1.81
N LEU A 256 2.77 -20.52 1.04
CA LEU A 256 3.68 -19.49 1.55
C LEU A 256 3.00 -18.61 2.59
N LEU A 257 1.80 -18.11 2.29
CA LEU A 257 1.04 -17.21 3.17
C LEU A 257 0.68 -17.86 4.51
N SER A 258 0.40 -19.17 4.54
CA SER A 258 0.23 -19.92 5.79
C SER A 258 1.47 -19.93 6.70
N ASN A 259 2.65 -19.51 6.21
CA ASN A 259 3.89 -19.41 6.98
C ASN A 259 4.31 -17.98 7.32
N VAL A 260 3.63 -16.96 6.79
CA VAL A 260 3.96 -15.54 6.99
C VAL A 260 3.69 -15.12 8.43
N ASP A 261 4.74 -14.73 9.14
CA ASP A 261 4.68 -14.31 10.54
C ASP A 261 4.29 -12.83 10.71
N ALA A 262 4.70 -11.99 9.76
CA ALA A 262 4.35 -10.58 9.71
C ALA A 262 4.27 -10.06 8.27
N VAL A 263 3.43 -9.07 8.06
CA VAL A 263 3.20 -8.41 6.77
C VAL A 263 3.62 -6.94 6.90
N SER A 264 4.25 -6.37 5.87
CA SER A 264 4.55 -4.94 5.86
C SER A 264 4.42 -4.28 4.49
N GLN A 265 4.07 -2.98 4.51
CA GLN A 265 4.09 -2.09 3.36
C GLN A 265 4.72 -0.75 3.76
N VAL A 266 5.49 -0.16 2.85
CA VAL A 266 6.07 1.18 3.00
C VAL A 266 5.03 2.25 2.68
N ARG A 267 5.02 3.32 3.48
CA ARG A 267 4.35 4.58 3.18
C ARG A 267 5.40 5.63 2.80
N ASP A 268 5.41 6.04 1.53
CA ASP A 268 6.49 6.84 0.94
C ASP A 268 6.27 8.36 0.97
N THR A 269 5.01 8.80 0.98
CA THR A 269 4.63 10.22 0.84
C THR A 269 3.74 10.73 1.98
N ILE A 270 3.89 12.02 2.32
CA ILE A 270 3.04 12.67 3.33
C ILE A 270 1.63 13.00 2.81
N GLU A 271 1.45 13.05 1.49
CA GLU A 271 0.21 13.49 0.85
C GLU A 271 -0.95 12.55 1.21
N TYR A 272 -0.66 11.24 1.15
CA TYR A 272 -1.60 10.18 1.44
C TYR A 272 -1.25 9.50 2.75
N GLU A 273 -2.21 9.38 3.66
CA GLU A 273 -2.19 8.40 4.73
C GLU A 273 -2.68 7.04 4.22
N VAL A 274 -2.48 5.98 5.01
CA VAL A 274 -2.95 4.62 4.67
C VAL A 274 -4.48 4.53 4.49
N THR A 275 -5.21 5.55 4.96
CA THR A 275 -6.67 5.66 4.87
C THR A 275 -7.14 6.52 3.71
N ASP A 276 -6.22 7.10 2.92
CA ASP A 276 -6.55 8.01 1.83
C ASP A 276 -6.57 7.33 0.46
N LEU A 277 -6.10 6.09 0.36
CA LEU A 277 -6.04 5.29 -0.87
C LEU A 277 -6.58 3.88 -0.63
N ASP A 278 -7.33 3.38 -1.60
CA ASP A 278 -7.87 2.02 -1.64
C ASP A 278 -6.77 0.95 -1.74
N HIS A 279 -5.70 1.23 -2.48
CA HIS A 279 -4.60 0.30 -2.68
C HIS A 279 -3.95 -0.23 -1.38
N TYR A 280 -4.07 0.46 -0.25
CA TYR A 280 -3.60 -0.08 1.03
C TYR A 280 -4.49 -1.21 1.56
N TYR A 281 -5.82 -1.05 1.58
CA TYR A 281 -6.68 -2.18 2.00
C TYR A 281 -6.72 -3.27 0.93
N GLU A 282 -6.48 -2.91 -0.33
CA GLU A 282 -6.36 -3.86 -1.43
C GLU A 282 -5.16 -4.79 -1.26
N PHE A 283 -3.95 -4.23 -1.24
CA PHE A 283 -2.72 -5.03 -1.25
C PHE A 283 -2.29 -5.45 0.15
N LEU A 284 -2.10 -4.50 1.08
CA LEU A 284 -1.75 -4.86 2.46
C LEU A 284 -2.91 -5.52 3.18
N GLY A 285 -4.12 -5.00 3.01
CA GLY A 285 -5.31 -5.57 3.62
C GLY A 285 -5.65 -6.95 3.06
N GLY A 286 -5.79 -7.08 1.75
CA GLY A 286 -6.06 -8.36 1.09
C GLY A 286 -5.05 -9.43 1.51
N LEU A 287 -3.76 -9.11 1.45
CA LEU A 287 -2.67 -9.98 1.92
C LEU A 287 -2.81 -10.36 3.39
N SER A 288 -3.00 -9.37 4.27
CA SER A 288 -3.12 -9.61 5.71
C SER A 288 -4.31 -10.51 6.03
N LYS A 289 -5.44 -10.28 5.36
CA LYS A 289 -6.66 -11.08 5.54
C LYS A 289 -6.47 -12.50 5.04
N THR A 290 -5.83 -12.69 3.88
CA THR A 290 -5.49 -14.03 3.38
C THR A 290 -4.59 -14.78 4.36
N VAL A 291 -3.55 -14.13 4.91
CA VAL A 291 -2.67 -14.77 5.92
C VAL A 291 -3.45 -15.20 7.16
N VAL A 292 -4.44 -14.41 7.60
CA VAL A 292 -5.33 -14.78 8.72
C VAL A 292 -6.11 -16.06 8.40
N GLU A 293 -6.75 -16.13 7.23
CA GLU A 293 -7.55 -17.30 6.84
C GLU A 293 -6.67 -18.55 6.69
N GLU A 294 -5.54 -18.44 6.00
CA GLU A 294 -4.59 -19.55 5.80
C GLU A 294 -3.97 -20.06 7.11
N LYS A 295 -3.84 -19.21 8.12
CA LYS A 295 -3.38 -19.59 9.47
C LYS A 295 -4.51 -19.95 10.43
N SER A 296 -5.68 -20.35 9.91
CA SER A 296 -6.83 -20.76 10.72
C SER A 296 -7.22 -19.70 11.78
N GLY A 297 -7.20 -18.43 11.38
CA GLY A 297 -7.61 -17.29 12.22
C GLY A 297 -6.49 -16.63 13.02
N LYS A 298 -5.24 -17.13 13.00
CA LYS A 298 -4.13 -16.46 13.69
C LYS A 298 -3.69 -15.20 12.96
N LYS A 299 -3.91 -14.03 13.59
CA LYS A 299 -3.55 -12.74 13.01
C LYS A 299 -2.03 -12.54 12.90
N PRO A 300 -1.50 -12.20 11.71
CA PRO A 300 -0.11 -11.79 11.60
C PRO A 300 0.09 -10.41 12.25
N LEU A 301 1.33 -10.08 12.57
CA LEU A 301 1.70 -8.69 12.85
C LEU A 301 1.68 -7.92 11.52
N VAL A 302 0.93 -6.82 11.46
CA VAL A 302 0.80 -6.00 10.24
C VAL A 302 1.45 -4.65 10.50
N LEU A 303 2.48 -4.32 9.73
CA LEU A 303 3.36 -3.18 9.97
C LEU A 303 3.34 -2.18 8.82
N ILE A 304 3.29 -0.89 9.15
CA ILE A 304 3.54 0.19 8.20
C ILE A 304 4.93 0.74 8.45
N ALA A 305 5.77 0.70 7.42
CA ALA A 305 7.05 1.39 7.43
C ALA A 305 6.85 2.81 6.87
N ASP A 306 6.61 3.78 7.73
CA ASP A 306 6.51 5.18 7.36
C ASP A 306 7.92 5.75 7.13
N THR A 307 8.22 6.01 5.86
CA THR A 307 9.51 6.56 5.43
C THR A 307 9.36 7.99 4.90
N THR A 308 8.20 8.63 5.11
CA THR A 308 7.86 9.97 4.60
C THR A 308 8.77 11.09 5.11
N ARG A 309 9.56 10.80 6.15
CA ARG A 309 10.51 11.72 6.79
C ARG A 309 11.90 11.08 6.86
N GLU A 310 12.87 11.88 7.31
CA GLU A 310 14.24 11.42 7.60
C GLU A 310 14.24 10.19 8.52
N VAL A 311 13.56 10.29 9.66
CA VAL A 311 13.44 9.20 10.63
C VAL A 311 12.35 8.23 10.18
N ILE A 312 12.77 7.00 9.88
CA ILE A 312 11.88 5.89 9.55
C ILE A 312 11.16 5.43 10.82
N LYS A 313 9.86 5.20 10.72
CA LYS A 313 9.05 4.63 11.79
C LYS A 313 8.35 3.39 11.27
N VAL A 314 8.57 2.25 11.92
CA VAL A 314 7.79 1.03 11.64
C VAL A 314 6.84 0.80 12.81
N GLU A 315 5.56 0.90 12.52
CA GLU A 315 4.50 0.89 13.52
C GLU A 315 3.43 -0.16 13.18
N ASP A 316 2.61 -0.50 14.18
CA ASP A 316 1.45 -1.35 13.93
C ASP A 316 0.46 -0.61 13.02
N VAL A 317 -0.13 -1.31 12.06
CA VAL A 317 -1.08 -0.73 11.11
C VAL A 317 -2.26 -0.02 11.80
N LYS A 318 -2.66 -0.46 13.01
CA LYS A 318 -3.71 0.21 13.79
C LYS A 318 -3.33 1.64 14.18
N GLU A 319 -2.06 1.86 14.51
CA GLU A 319 -1.54 3.20 14.84
C GLU A 319 -1.56 4.09 13.61
N SER A 320 -1.16 3.56 12.45
CA SER A 320 -1.22 4.28 11.17
C SER A 320 -2.65 4.60 10.73
N VAL A 321 -3.58 3.64 10.84
CA VAL A 321 -5.00 3.84 10.49
C VAL A 321 -5.64 4.88 11.41
N LYS A 322 -5.38 4.80 12.72
CA LYS A 322 -5.85 5.80 13.69
C LYS A 322 -5.32 7.19 13.35
N ARG A 323 -4.03 7.32 13.05
CA ARG A 323 -3.44 8.61 12.63
C ARG A 323 -4.09 9.12 11.34
N GLY A 324 -4.28 8.25 10.35
CA GLY A 324 -4.94 8.59 9.09
C GLY A 324 -6.34 9.17 9.32
N ILE A 325 -7.19 8.46 10.07
CA ILE A 325 -8.55 8.92 10.38
C ILE A 325 -8.52 10.26 11.14
N VAL A 326 -7.76 10.34 12.22
CA VAL A 326 -7.71 11.53 13.09
C VAL A 326 -7.19 12.76 12.35
N THR A 327 -6.21 12.61 11.46
CA THR A 327 -5.61 13.74 10.74
C THR A 327 -6.36 14.12 9.46
N ARG A 328 -7.25 13.24 8.97
CA ARG A 328 -8.02 13.40 7.71
C ARG A 328 -9.52 13.46 7.95
N VAL A 329 -10.24 12.36 7.75
CA VAL A 329 -11.70 12.33 7.66
C VAL A 329 -12.41 12.61 9.00
N ALA A 330 -11.71 12.50 10.13
CA ALA A 330 -12.21 12.97 11.43
C ALA A 330 -11.71 14.38 11.82
N ASN A 331 -10.92 15.05 10.98
CA ASN A 331 -10.39 16.39 11.25
C ASN A 331 -11.28 17.47 10.61
N PRO A 332 -11.94 18.33 11.41
CA PRO A 332 -12.76 19.43 10.88
C PRO A 332 -12.02 20.33 9.88
N LYS A 333 -10.73 20.62 10.10
CA LYS A 333 -9.96 21.47 9.18
C LYS A 333 -9.80 20.84 7.80
N TRP A 334 -9.56 19.53 7.76
CA TRP A 334 -9.44 18.81 6.50
C TRP A 334 -10.81 18.72 5.83
N LEU A 335 -11.85 18.33 6.57
CA LEU A 335 -13.22 18.25 6.05
C LEU A 335 -13.69 19.59 5.47
N ASP A 336 -13.55 20.69 6.20
CA ASP A 336 -13.97 22.02 5.75
C ASP A 336 -13.20 22.46 4.50
N SER A 337 -11.89 22.18 4.44
CA SER A 337 -11.07 22.44 3.25
C SER A 337 -11.57 21.64 2.05
N MET A 338 -11.86 20.34 2.23
CA MET A 338 -12.37 19.48 1.15
C MET A 338 -13.75 19.95 0.70
N ILE A 339 -14.68 20.25 1.61
CA ILE A 339 -16.02 20.77 1.28
C ILE A 339 -15.93 22.06 0.45
N ASN A 340 -14.95 22.94 0.71
CA ASN A 340 -14.75 24.16 -0.08
C ASN A 340 -14.34 23.88 -1.54
N HIS A 341 -13.89 22.68 -1.89
CA HIS A 341 -13.67 22.22 -3.27
C HIS A 341 -14.94 21.64 -3.93
N GLY A 342 -16.11 21.88 -3.35
CA GLY A 342 -17.40 21.60 -3.97
C GLY A 342 -17.65 20.12 -4.23
N TYR A 343 -18.15 19.81 -5.44
CA TYR A 343 -18.61 18.47 -5.82
C TYR A 343 -17.54 17.39 -5.60
N THR A 344 -16.32 17.63 -6.08
CA THR A 344 -15.18 16.69 -5.98
C THR A 344 -14.69 16.55 -4.55
N GLY A 345 -14.74 17.64 -3.78
CA GLY A 345 -14.38 17.63 -2.36
C GLY A 345 -15.24 16.69 -1.54
N VAL A 346 -16.56 16.77 -1.71
CA VAL A 346 -17.53 15.87 -1.05
C VAL A 346 -17.36 14.43 -1.52
N ALA A 347 -17.12 14.20 -2.82
CA ALA A 347 -16.82 12.87 -3.36
C ALA A 347 -15.60 12.25 -2.65
N LYS A 348 -14.53 13.03 -2.48
CA LYS A 348 -13.32 12.58 -1.79
C LYS A 348 -13.54 12.31 -0.30
N ILE A 349 -14.47 12.99 0.38
CA ILE A 349 -14.87 12.63 1.75
C ILE A 349 -15.58 11.27 1.75
N ALA A 350 -16.52 11.05 0.82
CA ALA A 350 -17.23 9.77 0.70
C ALA A 350 -16.27 8.60 0.42
N ASP A 351 -15.29 8.79 -0.47
CA ASP A 351 -14.22 7.81 -0.73
C ASP A 351 -13.52 7.38 0.58
N ARG A 352 -13.18 8.33 1.47
CA ARG A 352 -12.47 8.03 2.73
C ARG A 352 -13.33 7.20 3.68
N ILE A 353 -14.63 7.45 3.70
CA ILE A 353 -15.58 6.67 4.51
C ILE A 353 -15.75 5.27 3.94
N GLU A 354 -15.76 5.11 2.61
CA GLU A 354 -15.71 3.80 1.96
C GLU A 354 -14.41 3.04 2.29
N TYR A 355 -13.26 3.71 2.23
CA TYR A 355 -11.98 3.07 2.52
C TYR A 355 -11.90 2.57 3.96
N MET A 356 -12.60 3.20 4.91
CA MET A 356 -12.74 2.68 6.27
C MET A 356 -13.46 1.31 6.30
N ILE A 357 -14.41 1.03 5.39
CA ILE A 357 -15.02 -0.29 5.22
C ILE A 357 -13.97 -1.28 4.73
N GLY A 358 -13.26 -0.95 3.65
CA GLY A 358 -12.20 -1.79 3.09
C GLY A 358 -11.14 -2.16 4.13
N LEU A 359 -10.65 -1.18 4.88
CA LEU A 359 -9.70 -1.39 5.97
C LEU A 359 -10.27 -2.26 7.09
N SER A 360 -11.51 -2.02 7.50
CA SER A 360 -12.17 -2.82 8.56
C SER A 360 -12.34 -4.28 8.16
N ALA A 361 -12.65 -4.53 6.88
CA ALA A 361 -12.87 -5.87 6.34
C ALA A 361 -11.58 -6.67 6.13
N THR A 362 -10.44 -5.98 5.97
CA THR A 362 -9.19 -6.62 5.51
C THR A 362 -8.06 -6.58 6.53
N ILE A 363 -7.83 -5.43 7.18
CA ILE A 363 -6.75 -5.24 8.16
C ILE A 363 -7.25 -5.45 9.59
N GLY A 364 -8.55 -5.27 9.81
CA GLY A 364 -9.23 -5.50 11.06
C GLY A 364 -10.02 -4.29 11.54
N LYS A 365 -10.90 -4.54 12.52
CA LYS A 365 -11.91 -3.59 12.98
C LYS A 365 -11.30 -2.22 13.38
N ILE A 366 -11.72 -1.17 12.69
CA ILE A 366 -11.58 0.22 13.12
C ILE A 366 -12.44 0.42 14.37
N GLU A 367 -11.88 1.04 15.40
CA GLU A 367 -12.56 1.29 16.68
C GLU A 367 -13.85 2.12 16.52
N ASP A 368 -14.88 1.80 17.30
CA ASP A 368 -16.23 2.38 17.15
C ASP A 368 -16.25 3.91 17.36
N TRP A 369 -15.36 4.45 18.19
CA TRP A 369 -15.26 5.90 18.41
C TRP A 369 -14.79 6.64 17.16
N MET A 370 -13.98 6.01 16.30
CA MET A 370 -13.51 6.63 15.06
C MET A 370 -14.66 6.78 14.08
N TRP A 371 -15.45 5.72 13.87
CA TRP A 371 -16.68 5.78 13.06
C TRP A 371 -17.64 6.84 13.57
N LYS A 372 -17.91 6.82 14.89
CA LYS A 372 -18.75 7.82 15.54
C LYS A 372 -18.23 9.24 15.30
N LYS A 373 -16.92 9.45 15.42
CA LYS A 373 -16.32 10.78 15.25
C LYS A 373 -16.44 11.30 13.82
N VAL A 374 -16.31 10.42 12.83
CA VAL A 374 -16.50 10.79 11.42
C VAL A 374 -17.97 11.09 11.14
N ALA A 375 -18.91 10.31 11.66
CA ALA A 375 -20.35 10.59 11.54
C ALA A 375 -20.73 11.92 12.21
N GLU A 376 -20.18 12.18 13.42
CA GLU A 376 -20.35 13.45 14.14
C GLU A 376 -19.91 14.66 13.31
N ASN A 377 -18.74 14.56 12.69
CA ASN A 377 -18.14 15.67 11.96
C ASN A 377 -18.65 15.82 10.52
N THR A 378 -19.42 14.86 9.99
CA THR A 378 -19.95 14.90 8.62
C THR A 378 -21.47 15.00 8.62
N VAL A 379 -22.17 13.92 8.97
CA VAL A 379 -23.63 13.80 8.88
C VAL A 379 -24.35 14.52 10.02
N PHE A 380 -23.79 14.49 11.22
CA PHE A 380 -24.46 15.05 12.41
C PHE A 380 -24.13 16.52 12.67
N ASP A 381 -23.10 17.05 12.04
CA ASP A 381 -22.87 18.49 11.96
C ASP A 381 -23.83 19.07 10.91
N LYS A 382 -24.87 19.76 11.39
CA LYS A 382 -25.92 20.32 10.53
C LYS A 382 -25.38 21.25 9.43
N GLN A 383 -24.32 22.01 9.72
CA GLN A 383 -23.77 22.95 8.75
C GLN A 383 -23.03 22.22 7.63
N ARG A 384 -22.18 21.23 7.98
CA ARG A 384 -21.45 20.43 6.99
C ARG A 384 -22.39 19.50 6.21
N SER A 385 -23.32 18.85 6.89
CA SER A 385 -24.34 18.00 6.28
C SER A 385 -25.11 18.73 5.17
N GLU A 386 -25.67 19.92 5.46
CA GLU A 386 -26.41 20.70 4.47
C GLU A 386 -25.51 21.19 3.32
N LYS A 387 -24.27 21.61 3.62
CA LYS A 387 -23.30 21.98 2.57
C LYS A 387 -22.96 20.79 1.67
N MET A 388 -22.63 19.64 2.25
CA MET A 388 -22.26 18.44 1.50
C MET A 388 -23.42 17.96 0.61
N LYS A 389 -24.64 17.97 1.16
CA LYS A 389 -25.88 17.63 0.44
C LYS A 389 -26.09 18.55 -0.77
N ASN A 390 -25.97 19.87 -0.60
CA ASN A 390 -26.13 20.84 -1.68
C ASN A 390 -25.01 20.77 -2.74
N LEU A 391 -23.78 20.43 -2.35
CA LEU A 391 -22.64 20.38 -3.25
C LEU A 391 -22.57 19.08 -4.04
N ASN A 392 -22.92 17.95 -3.43
CA ASN A 392 -22.93 16.64 -4.06
C ASN A 392 -23.80 15.65 -3.27
N ILE A 393 -25.11 15.65 -3.56
CA ILE A 393 -26.08 14.77 -2.90
C ILE A 393 -25.76 13.29 -3.09
N PHE A 394 -25.20 12.88 -4.24
CA PHE A 394 -24.85 11.48 -4.52
C PHE A 394 -23.70 10.98 -3.64
N ALA A 395 -22.62 11.78 -3.52
CA ALA A 395 -21.51 11.43 -2.63
C ALA A 395 -21.92 11.46 -1.15
N TYR A 396 -22.77 12.43 -0.77
CA TYR A 396 -23.30 12.48 0.58
C TYR A 396 -24.18 11.27 0.91
N ARG A 397 -25.04 10.83 -0.02
CA ARG A 397 -25.80 9.58 0.11
C ARG A 397 -24.87 8.39 0.26
N LYS A 398 -23.87 8.25 -0.62
CA LYS A 398 -22.87 7.18 -0.58
C LYS A 398 -22.20 7.10 0.80
N ALA A 399 -21.79 8.23 1.38
CA ALA A 399 -21.21 8.28 2.72
C ALA A 399 -22.14 7.70 3.80
N ILE A 400 -23.44 8.05 3.77
CA ILE A 400 -24.43 7.52 4.73
C ILE A 400 -24.65 6.02 4.51
N GLU A 401 -24.75 5.57 3.26
CA GLU A 401 -24.82 4.14 2.93
C GLU A 401 -23.63 3.38 3.52
N ARG A 402 -22.41 3.92 3.41
CA ARG A 402 -21.21 3.29 3.99
C ARG A 402 -21.29 3.21 5.51
N PHE A 403 -21.78 4.24 6.20
CA PHE A 403 -22.01 4.16 7.65
C PHE A 403 -23.02 3.08 8.04
N LEU A 404 -24.15 3.01 7.33
CA LEU A 404 -25.17 1.99 7.55
C LEU A 404 -24.64 0.58 7.25
N GLU A 405 -23.81 0.44 6.21
CA GLU A 405 -23.11 -0.80 5.88
C GLU A 405 -22.13 -1.21 6.99
N ALA A 406 -21.35 -0.28 7.54
CA ALA A 406 -20.46 -0.56 8.67
C ALA A 406 -21.22 -1.13 9.86
N ILE A 407 -22.40 -0.57 10.17
CA ILE A 407 -23.26 -1.05 11.26
C ILE A 407 -23.81 -2.45 10.93
N LYS A 408 -24.38 -2.62 9.74
CA LYS A 408 -24.97 -3.89 9.29
C LYS A 408 -23.96 -5.04 9.29
N ARG A 409 -22.71 -4.76 8.93
CA ARG A 409 -21.60 -5.74 8.91
C ARG A 409 -20.91 -5.92 10.27
N GLY A 410 -21.30 -5.15 11.28
CA GLY A 410 -20.72 -5.23 12.63
C GLY A 410 -19.35 -4.56 12.79
N TYR A 411 -18.86 -3.85 11.75
CA TYR A 411 -17.64 -3.04 11.81
C TYR A 411 -17.77 -1.83 12.70
N TRP A 412 -19.00 -1.33 12.86
CA TRP A 412 -19.32 -0.27 13.79
C TRP A 412 -20.49 -0.65 14.70
N GLN A 413 -20.25 -0.72 16.00
CA GLN A 413 -21.27 -0.92 17.03
C GLN A 413 -21.87 0.43 17.43
N ALA A 414 -22.77 0.96 16.60
CA ALA A 414 -23.48 2.20 16.86
C ALA A 414 -24.64 2.00 17.86
N ASP A 415 -24.93 3.02 18.67
CA ASP A 415 -26.16 3.04 19.49
C ASP A 415 -27.41 3.22 18.60
N LYS A 416 -28.58 2.89 19.16
CA LYS A 416 -29.86 2.94 18.44
C LYS A 416 -30.20 4.32 17.91
N GLU A 417 -29.84 5.37 18.65
CA GLU A 417 -30.09 6.76 18.26
C GLU A 417 -29.27 7.13 17.02
N THR A 418 -27.98 6.81 17.03
CA THR A 418 -27.05 7.01 15.93
C THR A 418 -27.52 6.29 14.66
N PHE A 419 -27.92 5.02 14.78
CA PHE A 419 -28.46 4.25 13.67
C PHE A 419 -29.73 4.89 13.09
N GLN A 420 -30.67 5.29 13.96
CA GLN A 420 -31.93 5.89 13.54
C GLN A 420 -31.70 7.24 12.83
N ARG A 421 -30.79 8.08 13.34
CA ARG A 421 -30.44 9.35 12.71
C ARG A 421 -29.84 9.18 11.31
N LEU A 422 -28.95 8.20 11.13
CA LEU A 422 -28.39 7.88 9.80
C LEU A 422 -29.47 7.38 8.84
N ARG A 423 -30.39 6.53 9.33
CA ARG A 423 -31.49 6.00 8.53
C ARG A 423 -32.47 7.09 8.11
N GLU A 424 -32.84 8.00 9.01
CA GLU A 424 -33.70 9.14 8.70
C GLU A 424 -33.07 10.06 7.66
N GLU A 425 -31.77 10.34 7.81
CA GLU A 425 -31.07 11.18 6.85
C GLU A 425 -30.96 10.51 5.47
N TYR A 426 -30.74 9.20 5.42
CA TYR A 426 -30.78 8.43 4.18
C TYR A 426 -32.15 8.54 3.49
N LEU A 427 -33.26 8.32 4.22
CA LEU A 427 -34.61 8.40 3.66
C LEU A 427 -34.93 9.79 3.11
N ARG A 428 -34.53 10.85 3.81
CA ARG A 428 -34.71 12.23 3.32
C ARG A 428 -33.98 12.48 2.01
N ILE A 429 -32.79 11.93 1.84
CA ILE A 429 -32.02 12.09 0.59
C ILE A 429 -32.69 11.34 -0.56
N GLU A 430 -33.19 10.13 -0.33
CA GLU A 430 -33.94 9.38 -1.35
C GLU A 430 -35.19 10.13 -1.78
N GLU A 431 -35.95 10.71 -0.84
CA GLU A 431 -37.11 11.56 -1.16
C GLU A 431 -36.73 12.76 -2.04
N LEU A 432 -35.62 13.43 -1.73
CA LEU A 432 -35.12 14.56 -2.53
C LEU A 432 -34.74 14.12 -3.95
N LEU A 433 -33.99 13.03 -4.08
CA LEU A 433 -33.56 12.50 -5.38
C LEU A 433 -34.73 12.02 -6.24
N GLU A 434 -35.73 11.36 -5.64
CA GLU A 434 -36.94 10.95 -6.36
C GLU A 434 -37.80 12.14 -6.80
N SER A 435 -37.80 13.24 -6.02
CA SER A 435 -38.55 14.45 -6.34
C SER A 435 -37.97 15.28 -7.48
N GLU A 436 -36.64 15.24 -7.68
CA GLU A 436 -35.96 15.93 -8.79
C GLU A 436 -36.07 15.19 -10.13
N VAL A 437 -36.40 13.89 -10.10
CA VAL A 437 -36.55 13.03 -11.29
C VAL A 437 -37.98 13.08 -11.87
N ARG A 438 -38.93 13.68 -11.15
CA ARG A 438 -40.30 13.93 -11.61
C ARG A 438 -40.45 15.35 -12.14
#